data_AF-A0A2E6BZF0-F1
#
_entry.id   AF-A0A2E6BZF0-F1
#
_cell.length_a   1.000
_cell.length_b   1.000
_cell.length_c   1.000
_cell.angle_alpha   90.00
_cell.angle_beta   90.00
_cell.angle_gamma   90.00
#
_symmetry.space_group_name_H-M   'P 1'
#
loop_
_entity.id
_entity.type
_entity.pdbx_description
1 polymer ?
#
loop_
_entity_poly.entity_id
_entity_poly.type
_entity_poly.pdbx_seq_one_letter_code
_entity_poly.pdbx_strand_id
1 'polypeptide(L)'
;GYGDNTDAFPTNPNEWFDSDGDGVGDNSDAFPNDATETTDSDMDGIGDNSDAFPNNPNEWADSDGDGIGDNSDLYPYDPTKGADSDGDGTDDSVDAFPNDPTEDSDTDGDGVGDNSDAFPGDSSEDTDTDGDGVGDNSDEFPNDSNEQADSDGDGTGDNSDAFPEDASEQTDSDGDGHGDSSDAFPTIPTQWADYDGDGYGDNWGNQSWTSMREQYGIGQFVAGAIRSDYCPENAGTSNSDGFFGCLDDDGDGIANMFEDQSSNSTGDSDDETSQLPSIGVFGTLAAIGLALVPRRKQE
;
A
#
# COMPACT_ATOMS: atom_id res chain seq x y z
N GLY A 1 87.99 14.31 4.64
CA GLY A 1 88.62 15.64 4.67
C GLY A 1 89.44 15.81 3.41
N TYR A 2 88.88 16.51 2.44
CA TYR A 2 89.62 17.02 1.28
C TYR A 2 90.45 18.26 1.70
N GLY A 3 91.45 18.64 0.89
CA GLY A 3 92.36 19.76 1.17
C GLY A 3 91.70 21.14 0.98
N ASP A 4 92.13 22.10 1.81
CA ASP A 4 91.53 23.42 2.12
C ASP A 4 91.40 24.46 0.99
N ASN A 5 91.68 24.11 -0.27
CA ASN A 5 91.71 25.05 -1.38
C ASN A 5 90.57 24.89 -2.40
N THR A 6 89.63 23.97 -2.15
CA THR A 6 88.45 23.71 -3.02
C THR A 6 87.19 23.29 -2.23
N ASP A 7 87.23 23.36 -0.89
CA ASP A 7 86.13 22.95 -0.02
C ASP A 7 85.12 24.10 0.13
N ALA A 8 83.88 23.89 -0.34
CA ALA A 8 82.80 24.88 -0.26
C ALA A 8 82.28 25.07 1.19
N PHE A 9 82.48 24.08 2.07
CA PHE A 9 82.00 24.11 3.46
C PHE A 9 83.11 23.76 4.48
N PRO A 10 84.15 24.60 4.63
CA PRO A 10 85.35 24.27 5.43
C PRO A 10 85.09 24.01 6.92
N THR A 11 83.93 24.42 7.44
CA THR A 11 83.51 24.21 8.84
C THR A 11 82.54 23.06 9.04
N ASN A 12 81.96 22.50 7.98
CA ASN A 12 81.06 21.35 8.04
C ASN A 12 81.79 20.10 7.56
N PRO A 13 82.21 19.18 8.45
CA PRO A 13 82.98 18.01 8.05
C PRO A 13 82.18 16.98 7.26
N ASN A 14 80.88 17.19 7.02
CA ASN A 14 80.02 16.31 6.21
C ASN A 14 79.69 16.89 4.83
N GLU A 15 80.12 18.11 4.52
CA GLU A 15 79.86 18.79 3.24
C GLU A 15 81.18 19.23 2.61
N TRP A 16 81.26 19.20 1.28
CA TRP A 16 82.49 19.57 0.56
C TRP A 16 82.23 20.21 -0.79
N PHE A 17 81.16 19.79 -1.48
CA PHE A 17 80.74 20.32 -2.77
C PHE A 17 79.43 21.10 -2.62
N ASP A 18 79.33 22.15 -3.44
CA ASP A 18 78.16 23.01 -3.64
C ASP A 18 78.07 23.16 -5.17
N SER A 19 77.38 22.24 -5.80
CA SER A 19 77.46 22.01 -7.25
C SER A 19 76.73 23.08 -8.06
N ASP A 20 75.75 23.76 -7.49
CA ASP A 20 74.98 24.84 -8.13
C ASP A 20 75.13 26.22 -7.46
N GLY A 21 75.72 26.30 -6.27
CA GLY A 21 76.14 27.54 -5.63
C GLY A 21 75.06 28.22 -4.78
N ASP A 22 74.05 27.50 -4.31
CA ASP A 22 72.97 28.06 -3.49
C ASP A 22 73.28 28.12 -1.98
N GLY A 23 74.39 27.50 -1.57
CA GLY A 23 74.87 27.49 -0.20
C GLY A 23 74.38 26.33 0.68
N VAL A 24 73.70 25.32 0.09
CA VAL A 24 73.48 24.00 0.68
C VAL A 24 74.50 23.03 0.06
N GLY A 25 75.03 22.11 0.87
CA GLY A 25 76.04 21.17 0.37
C GLY A 25 75.40 19.95 -0.28
N ASP A 26 76.02 19.43 -1.34
CA ASP A 26 75.51 18.33 -2.17
C ASP A 26 75.04 17.08 -1.38
N ASN A 27 75.54 16.84 -0.15
CA ASN A 27 75.10 15.67 0.63
C ASN A 27 73.82 15.91 1.43
N SER A 28 73.48 17.17 1.73
CA SER A 28 72.25 17.56 2.43
C SER A 28 71.21 18.15 1.48
N ASP A 29 71.63 18.54 0.28
CA ASP A 29 70.78 19.10 -0.76
C ASP A 29 70.01 18.00 -1.52
N ALA A 30 68.69 18.12 -1.55
CA ALA A 30 67.83 17.22 -2.32
C ALA A 30 67.98 17.43 -3.84
N PHE A 31 68.38 18.63 -4.28
CA PHE A 31 68.55 19.00 -5.69
C PHE A 31 69.94 19.63 -5.96
N PRO A 32 71.06 18.87 -5.87
CA PRO A 32 72.43 19.41 -5.94
C PRO A 32 72.86 20.09 -7.25
N ASN A 33 71.98 20.25 -8.22
CA ASN A 33 72.29 20.93 -9.48
C ASN A 33 71.22 21.98 -9.85
N ASP A 34 70.30 22.30 -8.93
CA ASP A 34 69.26 23.31 -9.08
C ASP A 34 69.31 24.30 -7.91
N ALA A 35 70.03 25.41 -8.13
CA ALA A 35 70.19 26.46 -7.12
C ALA A 35 68.89 27.17 -6.67
N THR A 36 67.73 26.78 -7.21
CA THR A 36 66.41 27.28 -6.78
C THR A 36 65.67 26.34 -5.84
N GLU A 37 66.19 25.14 -5.59
CA GLU A 37 65.57 24.12 -4.75
C GLU A 37 66.61 23.44 -3.85
N THR A 38 66.33 23.31 -2.56
CA THR A 38 67.25 22.64 -1.62
C THR A 38 66.61 21.51 -0.83
N THR A 39 65.28 21.51 -0.77
CA THR A 39 64.48 20.68 0.14
C THR A 39 63.38 19.99 -0.65
N ASP A 40 63.16 18.72 -0.33
CA ASP A 40 62.05 17.90 -0.83
C ASP A 40 61.43 17.24 0.41
N SER A 41 60.42 17.90 0.97
CA SER A 41 59.88 17.59 2.30
C SER A 41 59.08 16.29 2.33
N ASP A 42 58.47 15.88 1.22
CA ASP A 42 57.67 14.65 1.12
C ASP A 42 58.27 13.57 0.18
N MET A 43 59.38 13.88 -0.48
CA MET A 43 60.16 12.97 -1.31
C MET A 43 59.47 12.55 -2.62
N ASP A 44 58.67 13.43 -3.21
CA ASP A 44 58.04 13.21 -4.50
C ASP A 44 58.93 13.59 -5.71
N GLY A 45 60.03 14.30 -5.45
CA GLY A 45 61.00 14.74 -6.44
C GLY A 45 60.74 16.12 -7.05
N ILE A 46 59.76 16.87 -6.53
CA ILE A 46 59.53 18.29 -6.79
C ILE A 46 60.02 19.07 -5.55
N GLY A 47 60.79 20.14 -5.75
CA GLY A 47 61.35 20.89 -4.64
C GLY A 47 60.32 21.79 -3.96
N ASP A 48 60.44 21.97 -2.64
CA ASP A 48 59.50 22.72 -1.80
C ASP A 48 59.20 24.15 -2.31
N ASN A 49 60.08 24.80 -3.09
CA ASN A 49 59.82 26.15 -3.62
C ASN A 49 58.94 26.14 -4.88
N SER A 50 58.90 25.04 -5.62
CA SER A 50 58.10 24.85 -6.84
C SER A 50 56.86 23.99 -6.59
N ASP A 51 56.86 23.23 -5.51
CA ASP A 51 55.74 22.38 -5.09
C ASP A 51 54.63 23.21 -4.43
N ALA A 52 53.41 23.11 -4.97
CA ALA A 52 52.23 23.74 -4.40
C ALA A 52 51.79 23.09 -3.07
N PHE A 53 52.12 21.81 -2.84
CA PHE A 53 51.80 21.04 -1.64
C PHE A 53 53.04 20.31 -1.06
N PRO A 54 54.02 21.02 -0.46
CA PRO A 54 55.33 20.48 -0.04
C PRO A 54 55.33 19.36 1.03
N ASN A 55 54.17 18.87 1.44
CA ASN A 55 54.08 17.79 2.44
C ASN A 55 53.13 16.67 1.98
N ASN A 56 52.65 16.70 0.72
CA ASN A 56 51.78 15.69 0.15
C ASN A 56 52.42 15.13 -1.14
N PRO A 57 53.04 13.94 -1.07
CA PRO A 57 53.82 13.41 -2.19
C PRO A 57 52.97 12.93 -3.38
N ASN A 58 51.65 13.13 -3.34
CA ASN A 58 50.74 12.84 -4.44
C ASN A 58 50.22 14.11 -5.12
N GLU A 59 50.57 15.31 -4.66
CA GLU A 59 50.10 16.57 -5.22
C GLU A 59 51.27 17.55 -5.31
N TRP A 60 51.54 18.10 -6.50
CA TRP A 60 52.65 19.05 -6.70
C TRP A 60 52.22 20.34 -7.43
N ALA A 61 51.01 20.37 -7.97
CA ALA A 61 50.49 21.48 -8.77
C ALA A 61 49.06 21.83 -8.33
N ASP A 62 48.74 23.12 -8.41
CA ASP A 62 47.42 23.72 -8.19
C ASP A 62 47.23 24.72 -9.34
N SER A 63 46.73 24.22 -10.46
CA SER A 63 46.79 24.89 -11.76
C SER A 63 45.83 26.08 -11.85
N ASP A 64 44.81 26.15 -11.00
CA ASP A 64 43.85 27.26 -10.94
C ASP A 64 43.86 28.06 -9.63
N GLY A 65 44.56 27.57 -8.60
CA GLY A 65 44.82 28.28 -7.35
C GLY A 65 43.68 28.18 -6.34
N ASP A 66 42.86 27.13 -6.40
CA ASP A 66 41.73 26.92 -5.50
C ASP A 66 42.15 26.21 -4.18
N GLY A 67 43.36 25.64 -4.15
CA GLY A 67 43.94 24.95 -3.00
C GLY A 67 43.70 23.43 -2.97
N ILE A 68 43.14 22.84 -4.02
CA ILE A 68 43.07 21.40 -4.28
C ILE A 68 44.16 21.06 -5.31
N GLY A 69 44.88 19.96 -5.09
CA GLY A 69 45.95 19.57 -6.00
C GLY A 69 45.42 18.94 -7.29
N ASP A 70 46.08 19.24 -8.41
CA ASP A 70 45.70 18.83 -9.77
C ASP A 70 45.44 17.31 -9.93
N ASN A 71 46.06 16.44 -9.10
CA ASN A 71 45.85 15.00 -9.20
C ASN A 71 44.59 14.52 -8.47
N SER A 72 44.10 15.30 -7.50
CA SER A 72 42.85 15.06 -6.76
C SER A 72 41.69 15.92 -7.27
N ASP A 73 41.99 17.02 -7.95
CA ASP A 73 40.98 17.91 -8.53
C ASP A 73 40.43 17.35 -9.85
N LEU A 74 39.10 17.24 -9.95
CA LEU A 74 38.41 16.83 -11.17
C LEU A 74 38.41 17.94 -12.24
N TYR A 75 38.57 19.19 -11.81
CA TYR A 75 38.58 20.38 -12.65
C TYR A 75 39.85 21.24 -12.47
N PRO A 76 41.08 20.73 -12.72
CA PRO A 76 42.36 21.41 -12.40
C PRO A 76 42.59 22.80 -13.00
N TYR A 77 41.68 23.29 -13.84
CA TYR A 77 41.80 24.57 -14.54
C TYR A 77 40.58 25.47 -14.34
N ASP A 78 39.65 25.12 -13.46
CA ASP A 78 38.43 25.88 -13.16
C ASP A 78 38.28 26.09 -11.65
N PRO A 79 38.75 27.23 -11.11
CA PRO A 79 38.84 27.46 -9.66
C PRO A 79 37.46 27.71 -9.01
N THR A 80 36.38 27.47 -9.76
CA THR A 80 35.00 27.57 -9.29
C THR A 80 34.35 26.21 -9.02
N LYS A 81 35.06 25.11 -9.32
CA LYS A 81 34.63 23.74 -9.08
C LYS A 81 35.70 23.06 -8.25
N GLY A 82 35.30 22.37 -7.19
CA GLY A 82 36.20 21.66 -6.31
C GLY A 82 36.08 20.14 -6.46
N ALA A 83 36.25 19.46 -5.32
CA ALA A 83 36.20 18.02 -5.22
C ALA A 83 34.82 17.45 -5.58
N ASP A 84 34.83 16.24 -6.13
CA ASP A 84 33.67 15.42 -6.46
C ASP A 84 33.96 14.03 -5.86
N SER A 85 33.52 13.85 -4.62
CA SER A 85 33.97 12.77 -3.74
C SER A 85 33.47 11.39 -4.17
N ASP A 86 32.35 11.30 -4.89
CA ASP A 86 31.79 10.04 -5.39
C ASP A 86 31.84 9.90 -6.92
N GLY A 87 32.17 10.97 -7.64
CA GLY A 87 32.43 10.96 -9.07
C GLY A 87 31.18 11.01 -9.93
N ASP A 88 30.06 11.53 -9.43
CA ASP A 88 28.80 11.65 -10.18
C ASP A 88 28.75 12.88 -11.11
N GLY A 89 29.71 13.80 -10.95
CA GLY A 89 29.86 15.02 -11.75
C GLY A 89 29.35 16.30 -11.07
N THR A 90 28.80 16.19 -9.86
CA THR A 90 28.40 17.31 -9.01
C THR A 90 29.55 17.65 -8.04
N ASP A 91 29.73 18.94 -7.78
CA ASP A 91 30.78 19.40 -6.87
C ASP A 91 30.29 19.27 -5.42
N ASP A 92 31.16 18.76 -4.53
CA ASP A 92 30.87 18.49 -3.10
C ASP A 92 30.25 19.70 -2.37
N SER A 93 30.51 20.94 -2.83
CA SER A 93 30.00 22.15 -2.19
C SER A 93 28.53 22.46 -2.52
N VAL A 94 27.99 21.85 -3.58
CA VAL A 94 26.61 22.00 -4.03
C VAL A 94 25.85 20.68 -4.11
N ASP A 95 26.54 19.56 -3.94
CA ASP A 95 25.97 18.22 -3.85
C ASP A 95 25.27 18.01 -2.48
N ALA A 96 24.00 17.63 -2.52
CA ALA A 96 23.24 17.29 -1.33
C ALA A 96 23.70 15.97 -0.68
N PHE A 97 24.27 15.05 -1.47
CA PHE A 97 24.78 13.75 -1.05
C PHE A 97 26.20 13.47 -1.58
N PRO A 98 27.25 14.18 -1.09
CA PRO A 98 28.63 14.11 -1.62
C PRO A 98 29.37 12.76 -1.52
N ASN A 99 28.69 11.69 -1.13
CA ASN A 99 29.28 10.35 -1.04
C ASN A 99 28.35 9.27 -1.62
N ASP A 100 27.25 9.66 -2.27
CA ASP A 100 26.31 8.78 -2.95
C ASP A 100 26.25 9.12 -4.44
N PRO A 101 26.95 8.37 -5.31
CA PRO A 101 27.03 8.70 -6.73
C PRO A 101 25.72 8.47 -7.50
N THR A 102 24.63 8.18 -6.80
CA THR A 102 23.29 8.02 -7.36
C THR A 102 22.34 9.15 -7.00
N GLU A 103 22.76 10.11 -6.18
CA GLU A 103 21.95 11.23 -5.72
C GLU A 103 22.79 12.52 -5.65
N ASP A 104 22.36 13.59 -6.31
CA ASP A 104 23.04 14.91 -6.24
C ASP A 104 22.15 16.01 -5.63
N SER A 105 20.84 15.76 -5.56
CA SER A 105 19.80 16.75 -5.31
C SER A 105 18.81 16.27 -4.24
N ASP A 106 18.40 17.19 -3.37
CA ASP A 106 17.35 17.04 -2.36
C ASP A 106 16.46 18.28 -2.45
N THR A 107 15.46 18.25 -3.34
CA THR A 107 14.74 19.43 -3.79
C THR A 107 13.88 20.05 -2.67
N ASP A 108 13.35 19.25 -1.75
CA ASP A 108 12.51 19.72 -0.66
C ASP A 108 13.17 19.70 0.72
N GLY A 109 14.34 19.08 0.85
CA GLY A 109 15.19 19.13 2.02
C GLY A 109 14.79 18.16 3.12
N ASP A 110 14.13 17.05 2.79
CA ASP A 110 13.74 16.02 3.75
C ASP A 110 14.85 15.00 4.07
N GLY A 111 15.90 14.97 3.23
CA GLY A 111 17.07 14.11 3.37
C GLY A 111 17.01 12.82 2.56
N VAL A 112 16.01 12.62 1.71
CA VAL A 112 15.96 11.59 0.67
C VAL A 112 16.32 12.23 -0.68
N GLY A 113 17.20 11.58 -1.45
CA GLY A 113 17.62 12.13 -2.74
C GLY A 113 16.54 12.04 -3.80
N ASP A 114 16.47 13.05 -4.67
CA ASP A 114 15.43 13.21 -5.71
C ASP A 114 15.27 11.96 -6.62
N ASN A 115 16.31 11.12 -6.80
CA ASN A 115 16.19 9.91 -7.62
C ASN A 115 15.54 8.73 -6.87
N SER A 116 15.58 8.73 -5.54
CA SER A 116 15.01 7.71 -4.66
C SER A 116 13.67 8.13 -4.03
N ASP A 117 13.42 9.43 -3.96
CA ASP A 117 12.21 10.03 -3.42
C ASP A 117 11.02 9.89 -4.40
N ALA A 118 9.91 9.33 -3.92
CA ALA A 118 8.67 9.23 -4.68
C ALA A 118 7.97 10.59 -4.88
N PHE A 119 8.20 11.55 -3.98
CA PHE A 119 7.65 12.90 -4.01
C PHE A 119 8.71 14.00 -3.79
N PRO A 120 9.65 14.23 -4.75
CA PRO A 120 10.77 15.19 -4.62
C PRO A 120 10.44 16.68 -4.42
N GLY A 121 9.18 17.04 -4.20
CA GLY A 121 8.75 18.40 -3.92
C GLY A 121 7.87 18.53 -2.68
N ASP A 122 7.74 17.46 -1.91
CA ASP A 122 6.94 17.40 -0.69
C ASP A 122 7.76 16.79 0.45
N SER A 123 8.39 17.66 1.25
CA SER A 123 9.24 17.25 2.36
C SER A 123 8.53 16.50 3.50
N SER A 124 7.25 16.16 3.33
CA SER A 124 6.46 15.34 4.25
C SER A 124 6.16 13.95 3.73
N GLU A 125 6.57 13.60 2.51
CA GLU A 125 6.35 12.31 1.87
C GLU A 125 7.58 11.91 1.06
N ASP A 126 8.17 10.74 1.35
CA ASP A 126 9.33 10.21 0.60
C ASP A 126 9.04 8.86 -0.09
N THR A 127 7.97 8.18 0.34
CA THR A 127 7.68 6.79 0.02
C THR A 127 6.24 6.64 -0.49
N ASP A 128 6.07 5.87 -1.55
CA ASP A 128 4.79 5.41 -2.10
C ASP A 128 4.87 3.88 -2.28
N THR A 129 4.48 3.15 -1.23
CA THR A 129 4.75 1.71 -1.13
C THR A 129 4.00 0.89 -2.18
N ASP A 130 2.79 1.31 -2.57
CA ASP A 130 1.97 0.58 -3.54
C ASP A 130 1.84 1.23 -4.92
N GLY A 131 2.34 2.47 -5.07
CA GLY A 131 2.48 3.16 -6.34
C GLY A 131 1.18 3.79 -6.84
N ASP A 132 0.26 4.16 -5.94
CA ASP A 132 -1.01 4.79 -6.32
C ASP A 132 -0.94 6.33 -6.41
N GLY A 133 0.18 6.92 -5.97
CA GLY A 133 0.46 8.33 -6.03
C GLY A 133 0.03 9.13 -4.79
N VAL A 134 -0.39 8.48 -3.71
CA VAL A 134 -0.49 9.08 -2.37
C VAL A 134 0.69 8.59 -1.53
N GLY A 135 1.37 9.50 -0.83
CA GLY A 135 2.51 9.12 -0.01
C GLY A 135 2.10 8.37 1.25
N ASP A 136 2.96 7.46 1.71
CA ASP A 136 2.72 6.55 2.84
C ASP A 136 2.33 7.30 4.14
N ASN A 137 2.72 8.57 4.34
CA ASN A 137 2.34 9.31 5.55
C ASN A 137 0.91 9.89 5.47
N SER A 138 0.36 10.06 4.27
CA SER A 138 -0.99 10.58 4.01
C SER A 138 -1.97 9.49 3.58
N ASP A 139 -1.48 8.31 3.20
CA ASP A 139 -2.29 7.16 2.81
C ASP A 139 -2.71 6.34 4.04
N GLU A 140 -4.03 6.16 4.23
CA GLU A 140 -4.56 5.30 5.29
C GLU A 140 -4.36 3.80 4.98
N PHE A 141 -4.12 3.44 3.71
CA PHE A 141 -3.89 2.07 3.24
C PHE A 141 -2.63 1.93 2.37
N PRO A 142 -1.41 2.17 2.93
CA PRO A 142 -0.14 2.25 2.18
C PRO A 142 0.36 0.94 1.56
N ASN A 143 -0.48 -0.09 1.46
CA ASN A 143 -0.16 -1.35 0.80
C ASN A 143 -1.28 -1.83 -0.13
N ASP A 144 -2.32 -1.03 -0.35
CA ASP A 144 -3.41 -1.31 -1.27
C ASP A 144 -3.68 -0.13 -2.19
N SER A 145 -3.05 -0.16 -3.37
CA SER A 145 -3.17 0.86 -4.43
C SER A 145 -4.60 1.17 -4.93
N ASN A 146 -5.62 0.46 -4.43
CA ASN A 146 -7.02 0.74 -4.73
C ASN A 146 -7.73 1.49 -3.60
N GLU A 147 -7.09 1.81 -2.49
CA GLU A 147 -7.67 2.48 -1.33
C GLU A 147 -6.70 3.54 -0.79
N GLN A 148 -7.16 4.77 -0.57
CA GLN A 148 -6.34 5.87 -0.06
C GLN A 148 -6.90 6.51 1.22
N ALA A 149 -8.20 6.31 1.46
CA ALA A 149 -8.95 7.03 2.48
C ALA A 149 -9.92 6.09 3.19
N ASP A 150 -10.14 6.36 4.47
CA ASP A 150 -11.11 5.72 5.35
C ASP A 150 -11.91 6.85 6.03
N SER A 151 -12.94 7.33 5.35
CA SER A 151 -13.63 8.58 5.70
C SER A 151 -14.35 8.53 7.04
N ASP A 152 -14.78 7.34 7.49
CA ASP A 152 -15.44 7.14 8.79
C ASP A 152 -14.60 6.39 9.83
N GLY A 153 -13.46 5.82 9.45
CA GLY A 153 -12.47 5.22 10.34
C GLY A 153 -12.84 3.80 10.78
N ASP A 154 -13.58 3.05 9.97
CA ASP A 154 -13.98 1.67 10.29
C ASP A 154 -13.00 0.58 9.82
N GLY A 155 -12.01 0.98 9.01
CA GLY A 155 -10.97 0.11 8.47
C GLY A 155 -11.27 -0.49 7.09
N THR A 156 -12.39 -0.12 6.46
CA THR A 156 -12.71 -0.40 5.06
C THR A 156 -12.41 0.85 4.23
N GLY A 157 -11.60 0.73 3.19
CA GLY A 157 -11.29 1.88 2.35
C GLY A 157 -12.52 2.37 1.57
N ASP A 158 -12.60 3.67 1.35
CA ASP A 158 -13.72 4.37 0.73
C ASP A 158 -14.14 3.79 -0.65
N ASN A 159 -13.22 3.18 -1.41
CA ASN A 159 -13.55 2.60 -2.72
C ASN A 159 -14.22 1.22 -2.60
N SER A 160 -13.99 0.51 -1.50
CA SER A 160 -14.59 -0.79 -1.19
C SER A 160 -15.78 -0.70 -0.24
N ASP A 161 -15.92 0.42 0.47
CA ASP A 161 -17.02 0.66 1.39
C ASP A 161 -18.30 1.10 0.66
N ALA A 162 -19.41 0.41 0.91
CA ALA A 162 -20.72 0.78 0.40
C ALA A 162 -21.28 2.05 1.07
N PHE A 163 -20.84 2.38 2.29
CA PHE A 163 -21.26 3.56 3.06
C PHE A 163 -20.07 4.28 3.71
N PRO A 164 -19.20 4.97 2.93
CA PRO A 164 -17.94 5.59 3.41
C PRO A 164 -18.04 6.67 4.51
N GLU A 165 -19.24 6.96 5.00
CA GLU A 165 -19.47 8.00 6.00
C GLU A 165 -20.24 7.44 7.22
N ASP A 166 -20.42 6.11 7.28
CA ASP A 166 -21.12 5.40 8.34
C ASP A 166 -20.33 4.15 8.77
N ALA A 167 -19.46 4.35 9.77
CA ALA A 167 -18.59 3.33 10.33
C ALA A 167 -19.31 2.09 10.92
N SER A 168 -20.65 2.04 10.89
CA SER A 168 -21.43 0.89 11.28
C SER A 168 -21.91 0.02 10.11
N GLU A 169 -21.70 0.43 8.86
CA GLU A 169 -22.16 -0.27 7.66
C GLU A 169 -21.10 -0.30 6.55
N GLN A 170 -20.57 -1.47 6.23
CA GLN A 170 -19.51 -1.61 5.20
C GLN A 170 -20.03 -2.21 3.89
N THR A 171 -21.13 -2.96 3.98
CA THR A 171 -21.60 -3.85 2.90
C THR A 171 -23.08 -3.62 2.62
N ASP A 172 -23.42 -3.58 1.34
CA ASP A 172 -24.79 -3.62 0.82
C ASP A 172 -24.90 -4.80 -0.14
N SER A 173 -25.25 -5.96 0.41
CA SER A 173 -25.20 -7.24 -0.29
C SER A 173 -26.21 -7.34 -1.44
N ASP A 174 -27.25 -6.53 -1.44
CA ASP A 174 -28.34 -6.59 -2.40
C ASP A 174 -28.57 -5.30 -3.21
N GLY A 175 -27.89 -4.22 -2.84
CA GLY A 175 -27.81 -2.97 -3.56
C GLY A 175 -29.03 -2.07 -3.37
N ASP A 176 -29.76 -2.21 -2.27
CA ASP A 176 -30.96 -1.42 -1.99
C ASP A 176 -30.69 -0.11 -1.23
N GLY A 177 -29.45 0.10 -0.80
CA GLY A 177 -29.00 1.30 -0.09
C GLY A 177 -29.21 1.23 1.42
N HIS A 178 -29.55 0.08 1.98
CA HIS A 178 -29.48 -0.21 3.41
C HIS A 178 -28.28 -1.13 3.69
N GLY A 179 -27.48 -0.79 4.69
CA GLY A 179 -26.31 -1.60 5.03
C GLY A 179 -26.71 -2.91 5.70
N ASP A 180 -25.97 -3.97 5.42
CA ASP A 180 -26.26 -5.33 5.87
C ASP A 180 -26.43 -5.46 7.40
N SER A 181 -25.85 -4.55 8.20
CA SER A 181 -25.96 -4.59 9.66
C SER A 181 -27.30 -4.04 10.17
N SER A 182 -27.92 -3.12 9.44
CA SER A 182 -29.22 -2.50 9.76
C SER A 182 -30.37 -3.03 8.91
N ASP A 183 -30.05 -3.69 7.80
CA ASP A 183 -31.00 -4.35 6.91
C ASP A 183 -31.51 -5.67 7.54
N ALA A 184 -32.83 -5.75 7.76
CA ALA A 184 -33.47 -6.98 8.23
C ALA A 184 -33.43 -8.14 7.22
N PHE A 185 -33.26 -7.84 5.93
CA PHE A 185 -33.17 -8.78 4.82
C PHE A 185 -32.03 -8.45 3.82
N PRO A 186 -30.75 -8.63 4.19
CA PRO A 186 -29.55 -8.24 3.40
C PRO A 186 -29.36 -8.90 2.01
N THR A 187 -30.35 -9.65 1.52
CA THR A 187 -30.27 -10.37 0.23
C THR A 187 -31.55 -10.21 -0.59
N ILE A 188 -32.46 -9.34 -0.15
CA ILE A 188 -33.76 -9.10 -0.76
C ILE A 188 -33.91 -7.59 -1.00
N PRO A 189 -33.55 -7.08 -2.20
CA PRO A 189 -33.44 -5.63 -2.47
C PRO A 189 -34.75 -4.83 -2.42
N THR A 190 -35.81 -5.46 -1.97
CA THR A 190 -37.15 -4.88 -1.84
C THR A 190 -37.64 -4.88 -0.40
N GLN A 191 -36.84 -5.36 0.55
CA GLN A 191 -37.20 -5.49 1.96
C GLN A 191 -35.99 -5.12 2.81
N TRP A 192 -36.13 -4.15 3.70
CA TRP A 192 -35.05 -3.74 4.61
C TRP A 192 -35.48 -3.55 6.07
N ALA A 193 -36.77 -3.70 6.35
CA ALA A 193 -37.35 -3.52 7.67
C ALA A 193 -38.34 -4.65 7.99
N ASP A 194 -38.34 -5.05 9.26
CA ASP A 194 -39.19 -6.08 9.86
C ASP A 194 -39.66 -5.56 11.22
N TYR A 195 -40.81 -4.87 11.25
CA TYR A 195 -41.24 -4.11 12.43
C TYR A 195 -41.57 -5.01 13.63
N ASP A 196 -42.14 -6.19 13.38
CA ASP A 196 -42.57 -7.12 14.43
C ASP A 196 -41.63 -8.33 14.61
N GLY A 197 -40.64 -8.48 13.74
CA GLY A 197 -39.53 -9.42 13.88
C GLY A 197 -39.88 -10.85 13.47
N ASP A 198 -40.81 -11.01 12.53
CA ASP A 198 -41.33 -12.32 12.14
C ASP A 198 -40.67 -12.92 10.88
N GLY A 199 -39.76 -12.16 10.27
CA GLY A 199 -39.00 -12.57 9.10
C GLY A 199 -39.73 -12.35 7.76
N TYR A 200 -40.78 -11.54 7.73
CA TYR A 200 -41.38 -10.98 6.51
C TYR A 200 -41.21 -9.46 6.48
N GLY A 201 -40.97 -8.93 5.28
CA GLY A 201 -40.58 -7.53 5.16
C GLY A 201 -41.76 -6.57 5.08
N ASP A 202 -41.59 -5.39 5.67
CA ASP A 202 -42.65 -4.38 5.79
C ASP A 202 -43.10 -3.79 4.44
N ASN A 203 -42.22 -3.79 3.44
CA ASN A 203 -42.49 -3.19 2.14
C ASN A 203 -43.46 -4.04 1.32
N TRP A 204 -44.38 -3.38 0.61
CA TRP A 204 -45.41 -4.07 -0.15
C TRP A 204 -45.32 -3.80 -1.66
N GLY A 205 -45.48 -4.87 -2.45
CA GLY A 205 -45.54 -4.79 -3.91
C GLY A 205 -46.97 -4.73 -4.47
N ASN A 206 -47.99 -5.04 -3.65
CA ASN A 206 -49.38 -5.02 -4.08
C ASN A 206 -49.98 -3.62 -3.92
N GLN A 207 -50.17 -2.92 -5.03
CA GLN A 207 -50.75 -1.56 -5.04
C GLN A 207 -52.11 -1.46 -4.34
N SER A 208 -52.87 -2.57 -4.30
CA SER A 208 -54.18 -2.60 -3.62
C SER A 208 -54.06 -2.43 -2.11
N TRP A 209 -52.88 -2.65 -1.53
CA TRP A 209 -52.61 -2.48 -0.10
C TRP A 209 -52.24 -1.04 0.27
N THR A 210 -51.85 -0.20 -0.69
CA THR A 210 -51.34 1.17 -0.41
C THR A 210 -52.29 1.98 0.46
N SER A 211 -53.58 2.01 0.14
CA SER A 211 -54.55 2.78 0.94
C SER A 211 -54.73 2.27 2.38
N MET A 212 -54.48 0.98 2.61
CA MET A 212 -54.49 0.40 3.95
C MET A 212 -53.17 0.69 4.68
N ARG A 213 -52.03 0.44 4.03
CA ARG A 213 -50.67 0.55 4.59
C ARG A 213 -50.23 1.96 4.94
N GLU A 214 -50.54 2.93 4.09
CA GLU A 214 -50.20 4.35 4.34
C GLU A 214 -50.83 4.88 5.63
N GLN A 215 -51.92 4.26 6.11
CA GLN A 215 -52.55 4.63 7.38
C GLN A 215 -51.74 4.15 8.60
N TYR A 216 -51.05 3.01 8.49
CA TYR A 216 -50.27 2.41 9.59
C TYR A 216 -48.89 3.07 9.72
N GLY A 217 -48.28 3.44 8.59
CA GLY A 217 -46.94 4.05 8.57
C GLY A 217 -45.80 3.05 8.78
N ILE A 218 -46.03 1.76 8.50
CA ILE A 218 -45.03 0.70 8.52
C ILE A 218 -44.75 0.25 7.08
N GLY A 219 -43.48 0.26 6.69
CA GLY A 219 -43.00 -0.03 5.33
C GLY A 219 -43.34 1.04 4.28
N GLN A 220 -42.97 0.77 3.03
CA GLN A 220 -43.38 1.55 1.86
C GLN A 220 -43.75 0.69 0.64
N PHE A 221 -44.39 1.31 -0.35
CA PHE A 221 -44.66 0.64 -1.63
C PHE A 221 -43.37 0.51 -2.43
N VAL A 222 -42.95 -0.72 -2.69
CA VAL A 222 -41.81 -1.05 -3.55
C VAL A 222 -42.29 -1.95 -4.67
N ALA A 223 -42.18 -1.48 -5.91
CA ALA A 223 -42.70 -2.22 -7.06
C ALA A 223 -41.98 -3.58 -7.19
N GLY A 224 -42.76 -4.66 -7.15
CA GLY A 224 -42.20 -6.02 -7.23
C GLY A 224 -41.67 -6.58 -5.91
N ALA A 225 -41.96 -5.93 -4.77
CA ALA A 225 -41.57 -6.47 -3.47
C ALA A 225 -42.09 -7.89 -3.27
N ILE A 226 -41.20 -8.75 -2.76
CA ILE A 226 -41.48 -10.14 -2.45
C ILE A 226 -41.49 -10.35 -0.95
N ARG A 227 -42.16 -11.41 -0.49
CA ARG A 227 -42.25 -11.77 0.94
C ARG A 227 -42.73 -10.60 1.83
N SER A 228 -43.58 -9.75 1.28
CA SER A 228 -44.23 -8.68 2.03
C SER A 228 -45.06 -9.27 3.15
N ASP A 229 -44.77 -8.90 4.38
CA ASP A 229 -45.62 -9.19 5.52
C ASP A 229 -46.99 -8.58 5.26
N TYR A 230 -48.09 -9.30 5.50
CA TYR A 230 -49.46 -8.81 5.45
C TYR A 230 -49.91 -8.18 6.79
N CYS A 231 -49.32 -8.60 7.91
CA CYS A 231 -49.68 -8.24 9.29
C CYS A 231 -48.54 -7.57 10.10
N PRO A 232 -47.93 -6.47 9.62
CA PRO A 232 -46.68 -5.85 10.14
C PRO A 232 -46.72 -5.26 11.55
N GLU A 233 -47.84 -5.41 12.26
CA GLU A 233 -47.94 -5.01 13.67
C GLU A 233 -47.89 -6.21 14.63
N ASN A 234 -48.02 -7.44 14.10
CA ASN A 234 -48.19 -8.64 14.89
C ASN A 234 -47.50 -9.84 14.23
N ALA A 235 -46.34 -10.19 14.79
CA ALA A 235 -45.53 -11.29 14.31
C ALA A 235 -46.35 -12.57 14.09
N GLY A 236 -46.17 -13.18 12.91
CA GLY A 236 -46.90 -14.35 12.48
C GLY A 236 -46.02 -15.39 11.78
N THR A 237 -46.65 -16.50 11.39
CA THR A 237 -45.95 -17.63 10.73
C THR A 237 -46.60 -18.05 9.42
N SER A 238 -47.73 -17.44 9.05
CA SER A 238 -48.41 -17.73 7.80
C SER A 238 -47.47 -17.48 6.61
N ASN A 239 -47.54 -18.36 5.61
CA ASN A 239 -46.61 -18.40 4.49
C ASN A 239 -47.24 -18.79 3.13
N SER A 240 -48.57 -18.87 3.07
CA SER A 240 -49.33 -19.27 1.89
C SER A 240 -50.26 -18.18 1.39
N ASP A 241 -50.75 -18.33 0.15
CA ASP A 241 -51.73 -17.46 -0.51
C ASP A 241 -51.39 -15.96 -0.61
N GLY A 242 -50.13 -15.58 -0.39
CA GLY A 242 -49.68 -14.18 -0.45
C GLY A 242 -50.02 -13.37 0.80
N PHE A 243 -50.41 -14.05 1.88
CA PHE A 243 -50.68 -13.47 3.19
C PHE A 243 -49.60 -13.93 4.17
N PHE A 244 -48.39 -13.41 4.01
CA PHE A 244 -47.26 -13.73 4.87
C PHE A 244 -47.37 -13.00 6.22
N GLY A 245 -46.73 -13.54 7.26
CA GLY A 245 -46.49 -12.87 8.54
C GLY A 245 -47.71 -12.60 9.42
N CYS A 246 -48.82 -13.29 9.17
CA CYS A 246 -49.98 -13.26 10.05
C CYS A 246 -50.01 -14.47 10.99
N LEU A 247 -50.75 -14.34 12.08
CA LEU A 247 -50.99 -15.44 13.03
C LEU A 247 -51.56 -16.68 12.31
N ASP A 248 -50.93 -17.82 12.55
CA ASP A 248 -51.24 -19.14 12.01
C ASP A 248 -51.06 -20.16 13.15
N ASP A 249 -52.16 -20.46 13.84
CA ASP A 249 -52.13 -21.24 15.09
C ASP A 249 -51.97 -22.75 14.86
N ASP A 250 -52.35 -23.25 13.68
CA ASP A 250 -52.28 -24.68 13.35
C ASP A 250 -51.06 -25.06 12.49
N GLY A 251 -50.36 -24.06 11.94
CA GLY A 251 -49.11 -24.19 11.21
C GLY A 251 -49.27 -24.75 9.80
N ASP A 252 -50.46 -24.67 9.21
CA ASP A 252 -50.72 -25.12 7.85
C ASP A 252 -50.23 -24.13 6.77
N GLY A 253 -49.79 -22.94 7.20
CA GLY A 253 -49.27 -21.86 6.38
C GLY A 253 -50.32 -20.82 5.96
N ILE A 254 -51.61 -21.05 6.23
CA ILE A 254 -52.70 -20.12 5.96
C ILE A 254 -52.94 -19.29 7.24
N ALA A 255 -53.07 -17.98 7.11
CA ALA A 255 -53.35 -17.15 8.27
C ALA A 255 -54.74 -17.46 8.86
N ASN A 256 -54.88 -17.43 10.18
CA ASN A 256 -56.13 -17.64 10.92
C ASN A 256 -57.32 -16.84 10.36
N MET A 257 -57.06 -15.64 9.81
CA MET A 257 -58.09 -14.75 9.27
C MET A 257 -58.62 -15.15 7.88
N PHE A 258 -57.93 -16.05 7.19
CA PHE A 258 -58.28 -16.59 5.87
C PHE A 258 -58.67 -18.06 5.92
N GLU A 259 -58.63 -18.69 7.09
CA GLU A 259 -59.17 -20.03 7.29
C GLU A 259 -60.69 -20.07 7.05
N ASP A 260 -61.11 -20.97 6.17
CA ASP A 260 -62.48 -21.45 6.20
C ASP A 260 -62.62 -22.34 7.44
N GLN A 261 -63.69 -22.17 8.20
CA GLN A 261 -63.99 -22.91 9.44
C GLN A 261 -64.18 -24.43 9.24
N SER A 262 -63.72 -24.99 8.11
CA SER A 262 -63.82 -26.38 7.68
C SER A 262 -62.51 -27.17 7.75
N SER A 263 -61.34 -26.53 7.98
CA SER A 263 -60.04 -27.21 8.13
C SER A 263 -59.75 -27.74 9.53
N ASN A 264 -60.58 -27.42 10.55
CA ASN A 264 -60.47 -28.02 11.88
C ASN A 264 -60.88 -29.50 11.87
N SER A 265 -60.03 -30.37 11.34
CA SER A 265 -60.22 -31.81 11.19
C SER A 265 -58.83 -32.44 10.95
N THR A 266 -58.14 -33.00 11.95
CA THR A 266 -58.56 -34.27 12.57
C THR A 266 -57.68 -34.58 13.79
N GLY A 267 -58.23 -34.38 14.98
CA GLY A 267 -57.81 -35.06 16.21
C GLY A 267 -58.89 -36.03 16.67
N ASP A 268 -59.46 -36.81 15.75
CA ASP A 268 -60.46 -37.84 16.09
C ASP A 268 -59.78 -39.21 16.07
N SER A 269 -59.20 -39.57 17.22
CA SER A 269 -58.73 -40.93 17.47
C SER A 269 -59.92 -41.77 17.93
N ASP A 270 -60.71 -42.24 16.97
CA ASP A 270 -61.62 -43.35 17.15
C ASP A 270 -60.82 -44.65 17.34
N ASP A 271 -60.66 -45.02 18.60
CA ASP A 271 -60.34 -46.39 19.02
C ASP A 271 -61.59 -47.26 18.81
N GLU A 272 -61.60 -48.10 17.77
CA GLU A 272 -62.32 -49.37 17.80
C GLU A 272 -61.79 -50.33 16.73
N THR A 273 -61.85 -51.59 17.11
CA THR A 273 -61.11 -52.73 16.61
C THR A 273 -61.69 -53.34 15.33
N SER A 274 -60.85 -53.83 14.41
CA SER A 274 -61.23 -54.90 13.46
C SER A 274 -60.02 -55.57 12.79
N GLN A 275 -59.89 -56.87 13.04
CA GLN A 275 -58.89 -57.79 12.49
C GLN A 275 -58.98 -57.95 10.96
N LEU A 276 -57.83 -58.10 10.30
CA LEU A 276 -57.72 -58.70 8.96
C LEU A 276 -56.96 -60.04 9.05
N PRO A 277 -57.39 -61.12 8.38
CA PRO A 277 -56.60 -62.34 8.26
C PRO A 277 -55.60 -62.24 7.11
N SER A 278 -54.39 -62.75 7.33
CA SER A 278 -53.39 -63.04 6.30
C SER A 278 -53.86 -64.13 5.33
N ILE A 279 -53.56 -63.99 4.04
CA ILE A 279 -53.15 -65.07 3.10
C ILE A 279 -52.44 -64.43 1.88
N GLY A 280 -51.12 -64.54 1.85
CA GLY A 280 -50.32 -65.28 0.86
C GLY A 280 -50.49 -65.14 -0.67
N VAL A 281 -49.38 -64.65 -1.26
CA VAL A 281 -48.51 -65.27 -2.32
C VAL A 281 -48.66 -64.93 -3.82
N PHE A 282 -47.47 -64.76 -4.43
CA PHE A 282 -47.00 -64.78 -5.85
C PHE A 282 -47.30 -63.52 -6.68
N GLY A 283 -46.34 -62.75 -7.21
CA GLY A 283 -45.10 -63.07 -7.94
C GLY A 283 -45.29 -62.50 -9.37
N THR A 284 -44.49 -61.53 -9.87
CA THR A 284 -43.34 -61.77 -10.77
C THR A 284 -42.84 -60.44 -11.38
N LEU A 285 -41.56 -60.50 -11.79
CA LEU A 285 -40.68 -59.59 -12.54
C LEU A 285 -41.31 -58.60 -13.54
N ALA A 286 -40.70 -57.41 -13.67
CA ALA A 286 -39.99 -56.98 -14.89
C ALA A 286 -39.09 -55.75 -14.63
N ALA A 287 -37.81 -55.88 -15.00
CA ALA A 287 -36.83 -54.81 -15.08
C ALA A 287 -36.90 -54.13 -16.46
N ILE A 288 -36.43 -52.86 -16.56
CA ILE A 288 -35.83 -52.11 -17.70
C ILE A 288 -35.75 -50.66 -17.20
N GLY A 289 -34.72 -49.84 -17.36
CA GLY A 289 -33.44 -49.92 -18.04
C GLY A 289 -32.80 -48.53 -17.92
N LEU A 290 -31.53 -48.48 -17.51
CA LEU A 290 -30.75 -47.26 -17.28
C LEU A 290 -30.18 -46.74 -18.61
N ALA A 291 -30.33 -45.45 -18.90
CA ALA A 291 -29.64 -44.80 -20.03
C ALA A 291 -28.88 -43.55 -19.56
N LEU A 292 -27.55 -43.66 -19.62
CA LEU A 292 -26.57 -42.59 -19.44
C LEU A 292 -26.44 -41.77 -20.72
N VAL A 293 -26.34 -40.45 -20.60
CA VAL A 293 -25.96 -39.52 -21.69
C VAL A 293 -24.63 -38.85 -21.32
N PRO A 294 -23.60 -38.86 -22.18
CA PRO A 294 -22.36 -38.14 -21.91
C PRO A 294 -22.40 -36.68 -22.42
N ARG A 295 -21.78 -35.81 -21.63
CA ARG A 295 -21.62 -34.36 -21.80
C ARG A 295 -20.55 -34.06 -22.88
N ARG A 296 -20.85 -33.19 -23.84
CA ARG A 296 -19.88 -32.64 -24.81
C ARG A 296 -19.09 -31.49 -24.17
N LYS A 297 -17.77 -31.49 -24.33
CA LYS A 297 -16.88 -30.32 -24.11
C LYS A 297 -17.07 -29.33 -25.26
N GLN A 298 -17.12 -28.04 -24.95
CA GLN A 298 -16.86 -26.97 -25.91
C GLN A 298 -15.44 -26.46 -25.70
N GLU A 299 -14.78 -26.18 -26.83
CA GLU A 299 -13.56 -25.38 -26.95
C GLU A 299 -13.83 -23.91 -26.60
#